data_AF-A0A1D9Q955-F1
#
_entry.id   AF-A0A1D9Q955-F1
#
_cell.length_a   1.000
_cell.length_b   1.000
_cell.length_c   1.000
_cell.angle_alpha   90.00
_cell.angle_beta   90.00
_cell.angle_gamma   90.00
#
_symmetry.space_group_name_H-M   'P 1'
#
loop_
_entity.id
_entity.type
_entity.pdbx_description
1 polymer ?
#
loop_
_entity_poly.entity_id
_entity_poly.type
_entity_poly.pdbx_seq_one_letter_code
_entity_poly.pdbx_strand_id
1 'polypeptide(L)'
;MHASVVPLVALVMATLAQASVTCVKVGAAAKATWTNSAAQTCTWTGTVGSNFGTNTVNSGDYSCNGRCGTGCTGVALGNYYTQDCWNHDICSYFNNASGGASDVNCGSAFTAAEEDYLLGGIDGCSQTNPENPAAVPNTKPVCA
;
A
#
# COMPACT_ATOMS: atom_id res chain seq x y z
N MET A 1 -53.61 -17.52 31.56
CA MET A 1 -52.27 -16.96 31.82
C MET A 1 -51.41 -17.31 30.60
N HIS A 2 -51.27 -16.40 29.64
CA HIS A 2 -50.52 -16.66 28.41
C HIS A 2 -49.18 -15.95 28.51
N ALA A 3 -48.10 -16.72 28.66
CA ALA A 3 -46.73 -16.21 28.61
C ALA A 3 -46.35 -16.01 27.14
N SER A 4 -46.18 -14.75 26.75
CA SER A 4 -45.67 -14.38 25.42
C SER A 4 -44.15 -14.41 25.47
N VAL A 5 -43.53 -15.40 24.82
CA VAL A 5 -42.08 -15.50 24.67
C VAL A 5 -41.70 -14.69 23.44
N VAL A 6 -41.16 -13.49 23.66
CA VAL A 6 -40.56 -12.68 22.59
C VAL A 6 -39.16 -13.25 22.31
N PRO A 7 -38.83 -13.64 21.06
CA PRO A 7 -37.49 -14.08 20.74
C PRO A 7 -36.58 -12.85 20.67
N LEU A 8 -35.55 -12.83 21.52
CA LEU A 8 -34.49 -11.83 21.49
C LEU A 8 -33.57 -12.15 20.29
N VAL A 9 -33.88 -11.60 19.12
CA VAL A 9 -32.93 -11.58 18.00
C VAL A 9 -31.86 -10.54 18.33
N ALA A 10 -30.74 -11.00 18.88
CA ALA A 10 -29.55 -10.17 19.05
C ALA A 10 -28.95 -9.89 17.67
N LEU A 11 -29.25 -8.71 17.13
CA LEU A 11 -28.59 -8.18 15.93
C LEU A 11 -27.15 -7.82 16.33
N VAL A 12 -26.21 -8.73 16.08
CA VAL A 12 -24.78 -8.43 16.18
C VAL A 12 -24.45 -7.51 15.00
N MET A 13 -24.54 -6.20 15.22
CA MET A 13 -23.96 -5.22 14.30
C MET A 13 -22.45 -5.31 14.44
N ALA A 14 -21.84 -6.20 13.65
CA ALA A 14 -20.41 -6.14 13.40
C ALA A 14 -20.16 -4.80 12.70
N THR A 15 -19.71 -3.81 13.45
CA THR A 15 -19.12 -2.60 12.89
C THR A 15 -17.85 -3.03 12.17
N LEU A 16 -17.94 -3.32 10.87
CA LEU A 16 -16.78 -3.18 9.99
C LEU A 16 -16.45 -1.69 10.02
N ALA A 17 -15.56 -1.30 10.94
CA ALA A 17 -14.82 -0.06 10.77
C ALA A 17 -14.01 -0.29 9.50
N GLN A 18 -14.53 0.18 8.37
CA GLN A 18 -13.79 0.26 7.12
C GLN A 18 -12.51 1.04 7.47
N ALA A 19 -11.36 0.39 7.36
CA ALA A 19 -10.10 1.07 7.59
C ALA A 19 -10.05 2.21 6.57
N SER A 20 -10.13 3.46 7.04
CA SER A 20 -10.09 4.62 6.17
C SER A 20 -8.77 4.61 5.40
N VAL A 21 -8.81 4.79 4.09
CA VAL A 21 -7.60 4.89 3.29
C VAL A 21 -6.83 6.13 3.75
N THR A 22 -5.54 5.95 4.04
CA THR A 22 -4.67 7.08 4.41
C THR A 22 -3.97 7.60 3.16
N CYS A 23 -4.38 8.77 2.66
CA CYS A 23 -3.70 9.39 1.53
C CYS A 23 -2.30 9.88 1.91
N VAL A 24 -1.34 9.69 1.01
CA VAL A 24 0.01 10.29 1.10
C VAL A 24 0.21 11.27 -0.05
N LYS A 25 0.92 12.38 0.18
CA LYS A 25 1.03 13.48 -0.79
C LYS A 25 2.28 13.37 -1.65
N VAL A 26 2.13 13.43 -2.97
CA VAL A 26 3.26 13.49 -3.93
C VAL A 26 4.21 14.63 -3.56
N GLY A 27 5.51 14.33 -3.53
CA GLY A 27 6.57 15.27 -3.15
C GLY A 27 6.78 15.44 -1.64
N ALA A 28 5.90 14.88 -0.79
CA ALA A 28 6.11 14.86 0.65
C ALA A 28 6.95 13.65 1.07
N ALA A 29 7.63 13.77 2.21
CA ALA A 29 8.28 12.64 2.86
C ALA A 29 7.22 11.74 3.51
N ALA A 30 7.31 10.43 3.29
CA ALA A 30 6.48 9.41 3.94
C ALA A 30 7.35 8.27 4.45
N LYS A 31 6.91 7.63 5.54
CA LYS A 31 7.56 6.46 6.12
C LYS A 31 6.83 5.21 5.63
N ALA A 32 7.55 4.35 4.92
CA ALA A 32 7.12 3.00 4.60
C ALA A 32 7.38 2.09 5.80
N THR A 33 6.42 1.22 6.12
CA THR A 33 6.55 0.19 7.16
C THR A 33 5.98 -1.13 6.63
N TRP A 34 6.70 -2.23 6.81
CA TRP A 34 6.21 -3.57 6.44
C TRP A 34 6.81 -4.64 7.35
N THR A 35 6.19 -5.82 7.37
CA THR A 35 6.71 -7.00 8.07
C THR A 35 7.34 -7.95 7.08
N ASN A 36 8.63 -8.26 7.23
CA ASN A 36 9.35 -9.16 6.34
C ASN A 36 9.17 -10.65 6.68
N SER A 37 9.75 -11.54 5.88
CA SER A 37 9.71 -13.00 6.09
C SER A 37 10.36 -13.48 7.40
N ALA A 38 11.23 -12.67 8.01
CA ALA A 38 11.83 -12.94 9.30
C ALA A 38 10.98 -12.43 10.49
N ALA A 39 9.73 -12.00 10.22
CA ALA A 39 8.82 -11.38 11.19
C ALA A 39 9.36 -10.10 11.84
N GLN A 40 10.29 -9.40 11.18
CA GLN A 40 10.80 -8.11 11.62
C GLN A 40 9.97 -6.98 11.04
N THR A 41 9.87 -5.88 11.79
CA THR A 41 9.29 -4.64 11.27
C THR A 41 10.38 -3.85 10.56
N CYS A 42 10.26 -3.75 9.24
CA CYS A 42 11.14 -2.94 8.40
C CYS A 42 10.54 -1.56 8.16
N THR A 43 11.39 -0.53 8.19
CA THR A 43 11.00 0.84 7.90
C THR A 43 11.97 1.53 6.95
N TRP A 44 11.45 2.43 6.12
CA TRP A 44 12.24 3.30 5.26
C TRP A 44 11.50 4.61 5.06
N THR A 45 12.22 5.73 4.92
CA THR A 45 11.59 7.05 4.67
C THR A 45 12.14 7.65 3.40
N GLY A 46 11.25 8.18 2.57
CA GLY A 46 11.61 8.90 1.36
C GLY A 46 10.44 9.69 0.80
N THR A 47 10.59 10.16 -0.44
CA THR A 47 9.63 11.06 -1.07
C THR A 47 8.57 10.30 -1.86
N VAL A 48 7.30 10.56 -1.59
CA VAL A 48 6.17 10.01 -2.34
C VAL A 48 6.21 10.49 -3.79
N GLY A 49 5.93 9.59 -4.73
CA GLY A 49 6.03 9.85 -6.16
C GLY A 49 7.47 9.80 -6.70
N SER A 50 8.44 9.34 -5.91
CA SER A 50 9.79 9.10 -6.42
C SER A 50 9.78 8.08 -7.57
N ASN A 51 10.75 8.21 -8.48
CA ASN A 51 10.95 7.28 -9.58
C ASN A 51 12.24 6.49 -9.34
N PHE A 52 12.13 5.22 -8.93
CA PHE A 52 13.28 4.34 -8.76
C PHE A 52 13.64 3.56 -10.03
N GLY A 53 12.86 3.73 -11.09
CA GLY A 53 13.00 3.03 -12.37
C GLY A 53 12.54 1.57 -12.31
N THR A 54 12.92 0.81 -13.33
CA THR A 54 12.65 -0.62 -13.41
C THR A 54 13.68 -1.40 -12.60
N ASN A 55 13.22 -2.29 -11.72
CA ASN A 55 14.09 -3.21 -11.01
C ASN A 55 14.52 -4.35 -11.94
N THR A 56 15.83 -4.58 -12.06
CA THR A 56 16.39 -5.57 -12.99
C THR A 56 16.20 -7.02 -12.57
N VAL A 57 15.84 -7.28 -11.30
CA VAL A 57 15.68 -8.64 -10.75
C VAL A 57 14.28 -9.17 -11.01
N ASN A 58 13.25 -8.38 -10.70
CA ASN A 58 11.85 -8.79 -10.83
C ASN A 58 11.12 -8.10 -12.00
N SER A 59 11.78 -7.23 -12.76
CA SER A 59 11.21 -6.42 -13.85
C SER A 59 10.07 -5.48 -13.42
N GLY A 60 9.90 -5.23 -12.12
CA GLY A 60 8.88 -4.31 -11.61
C GLY A 60 9.20 -2.86 -11.96
N ASP A 61 8.17 -2.09 -12.31
CA ASP A 61 8.26 -0.64 -12.52
C ASP A 61 7.95 0.10 -11.21
N TYR A 62 8.98 0.71 -10.64
CA TYR A 62 8.92 1.49 -9.40
C TYR A 62 9.00 2.99 -9.68
N SER A 63 8.41 3.42 -10.79
CA SER A 63 8.07 4.83 -11.00
C SER A 63 6.82 5.21 -10.18
N CYS A 64 6.70 6.47 -9.76
CA CYS A 64 5.56 6.96 -8.97
C CYS A 64 5.29 6.22 -7.65
N ASN A 65 6.33 5.85 -6.89
CA ASN A 65 6.18 5.11 -5.62
C ASN A 65 5.14 5.73 -4.69
N GLY A 66 4.25 4.89 -4.15
CA GLY A 66 3.11 5.30 -3.34
C GLY A 66 1.81 5.42 -4.10
N ARG A 67 1.86 5.32 -5.43
CA ARG A 67 0.68 5.23 -6.28
C ARG A 67 0.17 3.79 -6.29
N CYS A 68 -1.11 3.61 -6.04
CA CYS A 68 -1.75 2.30 -6.19
C CYS A 68 -1.75 1.87 -7.67
N GLY A 69 -1.12 0.72 -7.94
CA GLY A 69 -0.95 0.16 -9.27
C GLY A 69 0.52 0.03 -9.66
N THR A 70 0.79 -0.33 -10.92
CA THR A 70 2.16 -0.49 -11.40
C THR A 70 2.69 0.82 -11.97
N GLY A 71 3.80 1.34 -11.45
CA GLY A 71 4.50 2.49 -12.01
C GLY A 71 3.66 3.76 -12.15
N CYS A 72 4.17 4.72 -12.92
CA CYS A 72 3.43 5.91 -13.34
C CYS A 72 2.45 5.64 -14.49
N THR A 73 2.75 4.67 -15.35
CA THR A 73 2.01 4.41 -16.60
C THR A 73 1.37 3.03 -16.67
N GLY A 74 1.61 2.18 -15.67
CA GLY A 74 1.01 0.86 -15.61
C GLY A 74 -0.44 0.90 -15.12
N VAL A 75 -1.03 -0.29 -15.07
CA VAL A 75 -2.46 -0.50 -14.77
C VAL A 75 -2.79 0.07 -13.39
N ALA A 76 -3.78 0.95 -13.35
CA ALA A 76 -4.40 1.47 -12.14
C ALA A 76 -5.85 1.92 -12.43
N LEU A 77 -6.69 1.98 -11.40
CA LEU A 77 -8.02 2.62 -11.49
C LEU A 77 -7.94 4.16 -11.48
N GLY A 78 -6.86 4.69 -10.92
CA GLY A 78 -6.57 6.11 -10.86
C GLY A 78 -5.22 6.33 -10.22
N ASN A 79 -4.79 7.59 -10.18
CA ASN A 79 -3.52 7.97 -9.54
C ASN A 79 -3.75 8.20 -8.05
N TYR A 80 -4.12 7.14 -7.33
CA TYR A 80 -4.39 7.20 -5.90
C TYR A 80 -3.09 6.99 -5.16
N TYR A 81 -2.69 7.99 -4.37
CA TYR A 81 -1.49 7.90 -3.56
C TYR A 81 -1.85 7.65 -2.11
N THR A 82 -1.51 6.46 -1.62
CA THR A 82 -1.96 5.99 -0.30
C THR A 82 -0.82 5.37 0.50
N GLN A 83 -1.02 5.26 1.80
CA GLN A 83 -0.01 4.77 2.72
C GLN A 83 0.30 3.29 2.50
N ASP A 84 -0.67 2.44 2.18
CA ASP A 84 -0.39 1.01 1.99
C ASP A 84 0.20 0.71 0.62
N CYS A 85 -0.22 1.44 -0.42
CA CYS A 85 0.47 1.39 -1.72
C CYS A 85 1.93 1.88 -1.58
N TRP A 86 2.18 2.90 -0.75
CA TRP A 86 3.55 3.32 -0.41
C TRP A 86 4.34 2.26 0.36
N ASN A 87 3.73 1.62 1.36
CA ASN A 87 4.36 0.53 2.10
C ASN A 87 4.74 -0.63 1.16
N HIS A 88 3.81 -1.03 0.29
CA HIS A 88 3.99 -2.11 -0.68
C HIS A 88 5.09 -1.79 -1.69
N ASP A 89 5.06 -0.63 -2.36
CA ASP A 89 6.03 -0.28 -3.40
C ASP A 89 7.46 -0.28 -2.85
N ILE A 90 7.65 0.33 -1.68
CA ILE A 90 8.97 0.39 -1.03
C ILE A 90 9.42 -1.00 -0.57
N CYS A 91 8.53 -1.79 0.05
CA CYS A 91 8.85 -3.17 0.40
C CYS A 91 9.28 -3.95 -0.84
N SER A 92 8.47 -3.87 -1.89
CA SER A 92 8.61 -4.65 -3.11
C SER A 92 9.91 -4.32 -3.82
N TYR A 93 10.28 -3.03 -3.89
CA TYR A 93 11.53 -2.59 -4.47
C TYR A 93 12.74 -3.19 -3.74
N PHE A 94 12.80 -3.02 -2.42
CA PHE A 94 13.97 -3.43 -1.63
C PHE A 94 14.10 -4.94 -1.45
N ASN A 95 13.00 -5.69 -1.55
CA ASN A 95 13.00 -7.15 -1.41
C ASN A 95 12.92 -7.90 -2.76
N ASN A 96 12.93 -7.18 -3.89
CA ASN A 96 12.69 -7.74 -5.22
C ASN A 96 11.41 -8.61 -5.26
N ALA A 97 10.36 -8.14 -4.60
CA ALA A 97 9.17 -8.96 -4.36
C ALA A 97 8.50 -9.39 -5.67
N SER A 98 7.85 -10.55 -5.64
CA SER A 98 7.09 -11.09 -6.77
C SER A 98 5.99 -12.03 -6.28
N GLY A 99 4.92 -12.18 -7.07
CA GLY A 99 3.79 -13.04 -6.70
C GLY A 99 2.72 -12.38 -5.80
N GLY A 100 2.76 -11.05 -5.67
CA GLY A 100 1.72 -10.27 -4.97
C GLY A 100 1.54 -10.70 -3.52
N ALA A 101 0.31 -11.00 -3.11
CA ALA A 101 -0.04 -11.45 -1.75
C ALA A 101 0.72 -12.71 -1.28
N SER A 102 1.24 -13.52 -2.19
CA SER A 102 2.04 -14.72 -1.86
C SER A 102 3.52 -14.43 -1.62
N ASP A 103 3.99 -13.20 -1.82
CA ASP A 103 5.37 -12.83 -1.55
C ASP A 103 5.67 -12.93 -0.05
N VAL A 104 6.75 -13.61 0.32
CA VAL A 104 7.08 -13.87 1.73
C VAL A 104 7.52 -12.63 2.50
N ASN A 105 7.97 -11.56 1.81
CA ASN A 105 8.42 -10.32 2.45
C ASN A 105 7.39 -9.20 2.35
N CYS A 106 6.63 -9.16 1.26
CA CYS A 106 5.77 -8.04 0.91
C CYS A 106 4.31 -8.42 0.68
N GLY A 107 3.94 -9.70 0.79
CA GLY A 107 2.57 -10.16 0.55
C GLY A 107 1.55 -9.53 1.50
N SER A 108 1.92 -9.33 2.76
CA SER A 108 1.08 -8.61 3.73
C SER A 108 0.84 -7.15 3.34
N ALA A 109 1.89 -6.44 2.90
CA ALA A 109 1.79 -5.07 2.42
C ALA A 109 0.99 -4.99 1.10
N PHE A 110 1.14 -5.99 0.22
CA PHE A 110 0.33 -6.10 -1.00
C PHE A 110 -1.15 -6.25 -0.66
N THR A 111 -1.52 -7.17 0.23
CA THR A 111 -2.92 -7.37 0.63
C THR A 111 -3.51 -6.13 1.31
N ALA A 112 -2.73 -5.40 2.11
CA ALA A 112 -3.18 -4.12 2.67
C ALA A 112 -3.46 -3.09 1.56
N ALA A 113 -2.60 -3.02 0.54
CA ALA A 113 -2.75 -2.10 -0.58
C ALA A 113 -3.92 -2.44 -1.53
N GLU A 114 -4.46 -3.67 -1.51
CA GLU A 114 -5.59 -4.06 -2.36
C GLU A 114 -6.85 -3.24 -2.05
N GLU A 115 -7.14 -2.95 -0.78
CA GLU A 115 -8.27 -2.11 -0.40
C GLU A 115 -8.06 -0.66 -0.83
N ASP A 116 -6.86 -0.13 -0.67
CA ASP A 116 -6.47 1.23 -1.11
C ASP A 116 -6.62 1.43 -2.63
N TYR A 117 -6.37 0.38 -3.43
CA TYR A 117 -6.54 0.40 -4.87
C TYR A 117 -8.00 0.67 -5.28
N LEU A 118 -8.96 0.14 -4.51
CA LEU A 118 -10.40 0.29 -4.75
C LEU A 118 -10.98 1.55 -4.10
N LEU A 119 -10.57 1.83 -2.86
CA LEU A 119 -11.18 2.86 -2.02
C LEU A 119 -10.45 4.22 -2.08
N GLY A 120 -9.20 4.26 -2.55
CA GLY A 120 -8.42 5.50 -2.62
C GLY A 120 -9.06 6.59 -3.50
N GLY A 121 -9.87 6.21 -4.49
CA GLY A 121 -10.67 7.15 -5.27
C GLY A 121 -11.85 7.74 -4.50
N ILE A 122 -12.48 6.95 -3.64
CA ILE A 122 -13.62 7.37 -2.79
C ILE A 122 -13.12 8.32 -1.70
N ASP A 123 -11.95 8.02 -1.12
CA ASP A 123 -11.34 8.81 -0.06
C ASP A 123 -10.52 10.02 -0.58
N GLY A 124 -10.57 10.28 -1.88
CA GLY A 124 -10.02 11.49 -2.48
C GLY A 124 -8.49 11.52 -2.60
N CYS A 125 -7.82 10.37 -2.62
CA CYS A 125 -6.36 10.28 -2.71
C CYS A 125 -5.79 10.51 -4.13
N SER A 126 -6.64 10.91 -5.08
CA SER A 126 -6.25 11.17 -6.47
C SER A 126 -5.32 12.38 -6.59
N GLN A 127 -4.16 12.19 -7.24
CA GLN A 127 -3.16 13.23 -7.47
C GLN A 127 -2.54 13.12 -8.87
N THR A 128 -1.84 14.17 -9.31
CA THR A 128 -1.08 14.15 -10.56
C THR A 128 0.24 13.41 -10.38
N ASN A 129 0.55 12.47 -11.28
CA ASN A 129 1.83 11.79 -11.28
C ASN A 129 2.97 12.78 -11.57
N PRO A 130 4.09 12.73 -10.81
CA PRO A 130 5.24 13.58 -11.08
C PRO A 130 6.06 13.05 -12.25
N GLU A 131 6.72 13.95 -12.97
CA GLU A 131 7.66 13.63 -14.05
C GLU A 131 9.11 13.67 -13.54
N ASN A 132 9.44 12.75 -12.64
CA ASN A 132 10.78 12.66 -12.07
C ASN A 132 11.70 11.76 -12.92
N PRO A 133 12.97 12.15 -13.17
CA PRO A 133 13.95 11.22 -13.73
C PRO A 133 14.18 10.05 -12.76
N ALA A 134 14.51 8.88 -13.30
CA ALA A 134 14.78 7.70 -12.49
C ALA A 134 16.04 7.91 -11.61
N ALA A 135 15.90 7.67 -10.32
CA ALA A 135 16.95 7.78 -9.32
C ALA A 135 16.76 6.70 -8.24
N VAL A 136 17.69 5.77 -8.19
CA VAL A 136 17.73 4.70 -7.17
C VAL A 136 17.99 5.30 -5.78
N PRO A 137 17.29 4.85 -4.73
CA PRO A 137 17.54 5.33 -3.37
C PRO A 137 18.95 4.94 -2.89
N ASN A 138 19.64 5.85 -2.20
CA ASN A 138 20.99 5.64 -1.67
C ASN A 138 21.01 5.18 -0.19
N THR A 139 19.84 5.08 0.44
CA THR A 139 19.66 4.58 1.80
C THR A 139 18.97 3.22 1.77
N LYS A 140 19.18 2.42 2.83
CA LYS A 140 18.57 1.10 2.98
C LYS A 140 17.52 1.11 4.09
N PRO A 141 16.53 0.21 4.04
CA PRO A 141 15.59 0.00 5.14
C PRO A 141 16.29 -0.45 6.43
N VAL A 142 15.66 -0.14 7.57
CA VAL A 142 16.06 -0.64 8.89
C VAL A 142 15.00 -1.62 9.36
N CYS A 143 15.40 -2.84 9.73
CA CYS A 143 14.52 -3.89 10.21
C CYS A 143 14.90 -4.28 11.65
N ALA A 144 13.91 -4.35 12.53
CA ALA A 144 14.06 -4.75 13.93
C ALA A 144 13.02 -5.82 14.29
#